data_AF-A0A515ELE9-F1
#
_entry.id   AF-A0A515ELE9-F1
#
_cell.length_a   1.000
_cell.length_b   1.000
_cell.length_c   1.000
_cell.angle_alpha   90.00
_cell.angle_beta   90.00
_cell.angle_gamma   90.00
#
_symmetry.space_group_name_H-M   'P 1'
#
loop_
_entity.id
_entity.type
_entity.pdbx_description
1 polymer ?
#
loop_
_entity_poly.entity_id
_entity_poly.type
_entity_poly.pdbx_seq_one_letter_code
_entity_poly.pdbx_strand_id
1 'polypeptide(L)'
;MSTPSLCGPRTHRHTLATALGAMVLSTWMGASSAHAQASAPDRGVRTLHAQVADKALSLQSLGANPHSPAVAVLLPHPAQESAHLKRLLAQVRQRPMDADTAVKLALLNNPTLQVEMGHAGLDLTDASPAHNPAKRQLQETVTVLSAQVLSAWVNAVAAQQTVQSLQEAKATAEAAGELSRRMTQVGNASKLAQAKQQAQVSEASIQLARAQMQAFAAKEALIQLLGLWGLDTQFELPTALPELPERPTELPNMEADVLNARVALNLQTAQWQQKRRTPQPASADALWDAMGDAASVRVAAVQARSEAREAYYRYRSTYDLAQHYQNEVLPLQQFIQDELVLRYNGMLVSVFESLAQSQTLSQTKASATDAQRDFWLAHIGLAALLRGVSAERGSLAEGNSANRTTTASGSGGH
;
A
#
# COMPACT_ATOMS: atom_id res chain seq x y z
N MET A 1 4.96 63.14 32.61
CA MET A 1 5.64 62.59 31.42
C MET A 1 4.92 61.30 31.05
N SER A 2 4.73 61.08 29.76
CA SER A 2 3.48 60.64 29.15
C SER A 2 3.37 59.13 28.86
N THR A 3 2.13 58.64 28.85
CA THR A 3 1.58 57.46 28.15
C THR A 3 1.60 57.62 26.61
N PRO A 4 1.09 56.71 25.73
CA PRO A 4 0.90 55.24 25.75
C PRO A 4 1.24 54.49 24.40
N SER A 5 1.02 53.16 24.38
CA SER A 5 0.38 52.34 23.30
C SER A 5 1.03 52.06 21.91
N LEU A 6 0.97 50.76 21.54
CA LEU A 6 0.39 50.13 20.31
C LEU A 6 1.27 49.24 19.39
N CYS A 7 0.72 48.04 19.18
CA CYS A 7 0.55 47.23 17.95
C CYS A 7 1.69 46.39 17.34
N GLY A 8 1.37 45.10 17.18
CA GLY A 8 2.04 44.14 16.31
C GLY A 8 1.47 44.12 14.87
N PRO A 9 2.06 43.33 13.96
CA PRO A 9 1.69 43.32 12.55
C PRO A 9 0.85 42.09 12.17
N ARG A 10 -0.18 42.29 11.34
CA ARG A 10 -0.66 41.20 10.46
C ARG A 10 -1.21 41.75 9.15
N THR A 11 -0.75 41.13 8.08
CA THR A 11 -0.81 41.52 6.68
C THR A 11 -2.10 41.09 5.98
N HIS A 12 -2.47 41.92 5.00
CA HIS A 12 -3.44 41.75 3.90
C HIS A 12 -3.60 40.34 3.29
N ARG A 13 -4.79 40.03 2.75
CA ARG A 13 -5.06 40.07 1.29
C ARG A 13 -6.50 39.65 0.90
N HIS A 14 -6.96 40.34 -0.15
CA HIS A 14 -8.17 40.17 -0.94
C HIS A 14 -8.23 38.84 -1.70
N THR A 15 -9.43 38.37 -2.07
CA THR A 15 -9.74 37.90 -3.44
C THR A 15 -11.26 37.78 -3.69
N LEU A 16 -11.67 38.36 -4.81
CA LEU A 16 -12.96 38.25 -5.50
C LEU A 16 -13.07 36.90 -6.22
N ALA A 17 -14.29 36.37 -6.39
CA ALA A 17 -14.59 35.42 -7.47
C ALA A 17 -16.07 35.50 -7.90
N THR A 18 -16.25 36.10 -9.08
CA THR A 18 -17.41 36.09 -9.98
C THR A 18 -17.63 34.71 -10.61
N ALA A 19 -18.89 34.27 -10.76
CA ALA A 19 -19.28 33.25 -11.73
C ALA A 19 -20.63 33.61 -12.34
N LEU A 20 -20.68 33.68 -13.67
CA LEU A 20 -21.78 34.14 -14.52
C LEU A 20 -22.00 33.10 -15.63
N GLY A 21 -23.27 32.75 -15.87
CA GLY A 21 -23.83 32.28 -17.15
C GLY A 21 -23.57 30.81 -17.54
N ALA A 22 -24.40 30.14 -18.33
CA ALA A 22 -25.69 30.45 -18.91
C ALA A 22 -26.29 29.13 -19.45
N MET A 23 -27.61 29.07 -19.54
CA MET A 23 -28.44 27.90 -19.84
C MET A 23 -29.44 28.30 -20.94
N VAL A 24 -29.46 27.60 -22.10
CA VAL A 24 -30.45 27.74 -23.20
C VAL A 24 -30.43 26.41 -23.99
N LEU A 25 -31.49 25.57 -23.90
CA LEU A 25 -32.57 25.30 -24.91
C LEU A 25 -32.04 24.68 -26.24
N SER A 26 -32.66 23.73 -26.94
CA SER A 26 -34.00 23.14 -26.91
C SER A 26 -34.06 22.02 -27.98
N THR A 27 -34.82 20.95 -27.68
CA THR A 27 -35.81 20.18 -28.50
C THR A 27 -35.57 19.90 -29.99
N TRP A 28 -35.95 18.70 -30.48
CA TRP A 28 -36.89 18.53 -31.62
C TRP A 28 -37.45 17.10 -31.67
N MET A 29 -38.76 17.01 -31.95
CA MET A 29 -39.62 15.82 -32.10
C MET A 29 -39.57 15.24 -33.53
N GLY A 30 -39.95 13.96 -33.69
CA GLY A 30 -40.35 13.38 -34.98
C GLY A 30 -40.75 11.91 -34.89
N ALA A 31 -42.04 11.62 -35.10
CA ALA A 31 -42.66 10.29 -35.11
C ALA A 31 -42.68 9.64 -36.51
N SER A 32 -42.77 8.29 -36.60
CA SER A 32 -43.65 7.57 -37.56
C SER A 32 -43.55 6.02 -37.52
N SER A 33 -44.71 5.42 -37.26
CA SER A 33 -45.36 4.19 -37.80
C SER A 33 -44.61 2.90 -38.24
N ALA A 34 -45.09 1.81 -37.61
CA ALA A 34 -45.27 0.39 -37.95
C ALA A 34 -44.98 -0.15 -39.37
N HIS A 35 -44.44 -1.39 -39.42
CA HIS A 35 -44.83 -2.51 -40.32
C HIS A 35 -44.45 -3.85 -39.65
N ALA A 36 -45.31 -4.87 -39.80
CA ALA A 36 -45.18 -6.21 -39.20
C ALA A 36 -44.74 -7.25 -40.25
N GLN A 37 -43.88 -8.21 -39.87
CA GLN A 37 -43.77 -9.51 -40.57
C GLN A 37 -43.27 -10.63 -39.63
N ALA A 38 -44.03 -11.74 -39.60
CA ALA A 38 -43.69 -13.04 -38.98
C ALA A 38 -42.54 -13.73 -39.76
N SER A 39 -41.66 -14.58 -39.24
CA SER A 39 -41.77 -15.88 -38.51
C SER A 39 -40.31 -16.31 -38.22
N ALA A 40 -39.89 -17.07 -37.19
CA ALA A 40 -40.06 -18.49 -36.86
C ALA A 40 -39.14 -18.79 -35.62
N PRO A 41 -39.18 -19.98 -35.00
CA PRO A 41 -39.03 -20.15 -33.55
C PRO A 41 -37.58 -20.24 -33.08
N ASP A 42 -37.26 -19.55 -31.99
CA ASP A 42 -36.11 -19.93 -31.17
C ASP A 42 -36.57 -20.17 -29.73
N ARG A 43 -36.50 -21.44 -29.33
CA ARG A 43 -36.89 -21.95 -28.01
C ARG A 43 -35.75 -21.65 -27.04
N GLY A 44 -36.03 -20.95 -25.94
CA GLY A 44 -35.30 -21.16 -24.69
C GLY A 44 -34.71 -19.95 -23.97
N VAL A 45 -34.62 -18.76 -24.57
CA VAL A 45 -33.94 -17.60 -23.92
C VAL A 45 -34.85 -16.46 -23.49
N ARG A 46 -36.10 -16.38 -23.97
CA ARG A 46 -37.03 -15.28 -23.63
C ARG A 46 -37.84 -15.50 -22.35
N THR A 47 -38.06 -16.75 -21.93
CA THR A 47 -38.80 -17.07 -20.69
C THR A 47 -37.96 -16.82 -19.43
N LEU A 48 -36.63 -16.91 -19.53
CA LEU A 48 -35.73 -16.53 -18.43
C LEU A 48 -35.69 -15.01 -18.23
N HIS A 49 -35.68 -14.23 -19.31
CA HIS A 49 -35.73 -12.76 -19.22
C HIS A 49 -37.06 -12.24 -18.65
N ALA A 50 -38.18 -12.91 -18.94
CA ALA A 50 -39.48 -12.55 -18.37
C ALA A 50 -39.59 -12.88 -16.87
N GLN A 51 -39.05 -14.03 -16.43
CA GLN A 51 -39.05 -14.40 -14.99
C GLN A 51 -38.05 -13.59 -14.16
N VAL A 52 -36.93 -13.14 -14.74
CA VAL A 52 -35.99 -12.21 -14.08
C VAL A 52 -36.56 -10.79 -14.03
N ALA A 53 -37.33 -10.36 -15.04
CA ALA A 53 -38.02 -9.08 -15.03
C ALA A 53 -39.15 -9.02 -13.99
N ASP A 54 -39.96 -10.08 -13.86
CA ASP A 54 -41.08 -10.12 -12.89
C ASP A 54 -40.59 -10.22 -11.42
N LYS A 55 -39.44 -10.88 -11.21
CA LYS A 55 -38.78 -10.93 -9.89
C LYS A 55 -38.05 -9.64 -9.54
N ALA A 56 -37.64 -8.84 -10.54
CA ALA A 56 -37.09 -7.50 -10.34
C ALA A 56 -38.19 -6.46 -10.07
N LEU A 57 -39.39 -6.65 -10.63
CA LEU A 57 -40.55 -5.76 -10.44
C LEU A 57 -41.22 -5.89 -9.06
N SER A 58 -41.02 -6.99 -8.32
CA SER A 58 -41.61 -7.20 -7.00
C SER A 58 -40.80 -6.61 -5.81
N LEU A 59 -39.62 -6.02 -6.06
CA LEU A 59 -38.87 -5.26 -5.05
C LEU A 59 -39.07 -3.74 -5.17
N GLN A 60 -39.86 -3.29 -6.14
CA GLN A 60 -40.03 -1.87 -6.47
C GLN A 60 -41.25 -1.20 -5.82
N SER A 61 -41.92 -1.87 -4.87
CA SER A 61 -43.16 -1.40 -4.22
C SER A 61 -43.04 -0.99 -2.76
N LEU A 62 -41.87 -0.51 -2.31
CA LEU A 62 -41.77 0.24 -1.05
C LEU A 62 -41.02 1.58 -1.27
N GLY A 63 -41.80 2.61 -1.60
CA GLY A 63 -41.45 4.01 -1.35
C GLY A 63 -40.81 4.78 -2.50
N ALA A 64 -41.63 5.48 -3.27
CA ALA A 64 -41.22 6.43 -4.31
C ALA A 64 -40.72 7.78 -3.73
N ASN A 65 -39.67 8.36 -4.34
CA ASN A 65 -39.50 9.82 -4.45
C ASN A 65 -38.65 10.19 -5.71
N PRO A 66 -38.97 11.26 -6.48
CA PRO A 66 -38.55 11.43 -7.88
C PRO A 66 -37.39 12.41 -8.14
N HIS A 67 -36.35 12.43 -7.31
CA HIS A 67 -35.08 13.06 -7.66
C HIS A 67 -33.98 12.01 -7.54
N SER A 68 -33.48 11.56 -8.70
CA SER A 68 -32.52 10.47 -8.85
C SER A 68 -31.40 10.49 -7.79
N PRO A 69 -31.22 9.42 -7.01
CA PRO A 69 -29.92 9.10 -6.46
C PRO A 69 -29.31 7.98 -7.29
N ALA A 70 -27.98 7.98 -7.37
CA ALA A 70 -27.19 6.84 -7.81
C ALA A 70 -27.80 5.53 -7.28
N VAL A 71 -27.74 4.45 -8.06
CA VAL A 71 -27.99 3.10 -7.56
C VAL A 71 -26.96 2.88 -6.45
N ALA A 72 -27.33 3.22 -5.22
CA ALA A 72 -26.57 2.90 -4.05
C ALA A 72 -26.67 1.39 -3.95
N VAL A 73 -25.66 0.70 -4.46
CA VAL A 73 -25.46 -0.71 -4.14
C VAL A 73 -25.42 -0.76 -2.62
N LEU A 74 -26.48 -1.30 -2.02
CA LEU A 74 -26.55 -1.53 -0.60
C LEU A 74 -25.51 -2.61 -0.30
N LEU A 75 -24.29 -2.18 0.00
CA LEU A 75 -23.26 -3.08 0.50
C LEU A 75 -23.76 -3.61 1.85
N PRO A 76 -23.75 -4.93 2.09
CA PRO A 76 -24.10 -5.46 3.39
C PRO A 76 -23.03 -5.05 4.39
N HIS A 77 -23.36 -4.08 5.24
CA HIS A 77 -22.61 -3.82 6.46
C HIS A 77 -22.85 -4.99 7.42
N PRO A 78 -21.87 -5.41 8.23
CA PRO A 78 -22.12 -6.41 9.26
C PRO A 78 -23.34 -5.97 10.08
N ALA A 79 -24.37 -6.81 10.15
CA ALA A 79 -25.66 -6.50 10.80
C ALA A 79 -25.52 -6.06 12.27
N GLN A 80 -24.33 -6.26 12.84
CA GLN A 80 -23.84 -5.63 14.05
C GLN A 80 -22.52 -4.91 13.75
N GLU A 81 -22.56 -3.69 13.22
CA GLU A 81 -21.43 -2.78 13.39
C GLU A 81 -21.21 -2.60 14.89
N SER A 82 -20.27 -3.37 15.43
CA SER A 82 -19.98 -3.36 16.86
C SER A 82 -19.70 -1.93 17.29
N ALA A 83 -20.16 -1.53 18.48
CA ALA A 83 -19.85 -0.21 19.03
C ALA A 83 -18.33 0.05 19.09
N HIS A 84 -17.50 -1.00 19.02
CA HIS A 84 -16.06 -0.92 18.90
C HIS A 84 -15.60 -0.46 17.50
N LEU A 85 -16.11 -1.04 16.41
CA LEU A 85 -15.79 -0.62 15.04
C LEU A 85 -16.15 0.85 14.81
N LYS A 86 -17.34 1.29 15.25
CA LYS A 86 -17.78 2.69 15.16
C LYS A 86 -16.82 3.65 15.89
N ARG A 87 -16.34 3.26 17.07
CA ARG A 87 -15.36 4.04 17.85
C ARG A 87 -14.01 4.13 17.13
N LEU A 88 -13.53 3.03 16.55
CA LEU A 88 -12.29 3.02 15.77
C LEU A 88 -12.39 3.90 14.52
N LEU A 89 -13.49 3.79 13.75
CA LEU A 89 -13.73 4.64 12.59
C LEU A 89 -13.78 6.13 12.96
N ALA A 90 -14.44 6.48 14.07
CA ALA A 90 -14.44 7.84 14.58
C ALA A 90 -13.04 8.33 14.98
N GLN A 91 -12.21 7.46 15.58
CA GLN A 91 -10.83 7.78 15.97
C GLN A 91 -9.94 8.02 14.74
N VAL A 92 -10.03 7.17 13.72
CA VAL A 92 -9.25 7.27 12.47
C VAL A 92 -9.56 8.56 11.70
N ARG A 93 -10.74 9.14 11.89
CA ARG A 93 -11.09 10.46 11.31
C ARG A 93 -10.49 11.65 12.05
N GLN A 94 -10.03 11.47 13.29
CA GLN A 94 -9.50 12.57 14.12
C GLN A 94 -7.98 12.58 14.21
N ARG A 95 -7.32 11.45 13.95
CA ARG A 95 -5.87 11.28 14.09
C ARG A 95 -5.30 10.55 12.88
N PRO A 96 -4.03 10.81 12.51
CA PRO A 96 -3.36 10.01 11.50
C PRO A 96 -3.44 8.52 11.86
N MET A 97 -3.76 7.69 10.88
CA MET A 97 -3.99 6.27 11.09
C MET A 97 -2.67 5.54 11.40
N ASP A 98 -2.58 5.00 12.61
CA ASP A 98 -1.45 4.19 13.05
C ASP A 98 -1.55 2.73 12.55
N ALA A 99 -0.41 2.05 12.47
CA ALA A 99 -0.29 0.68 11.99
C ALA A 99 -1.15 -0.31 12.80
N ASP A 100 -1.12 -0.22 14.13
CA ASP A 100 -1.94 -1.05 15.01
C ASP A 100 -3.44 -0.83 14.81
N THR A 101 -3.81 0.42 14.54
CA THR A 101 -5.21 0.80 14.28
C THR A 101 -5.67 0.23 12.94
N ALA A 102 -4.82 0.29 11.91
CA ALA A 102 -5.09 -0.32 10.62
C ALA A 102 -5.32 -1.83 10.73
N VAL A 103 -4.46 -2.56 11.45
CA VAL A 103 -4.64 -4.02 11.66
C VAL A 103 -5.92 -4.31 12.42
N LYS A 104 -6.19 -3.62 13.54
CA LYS A 104 -7.43 -3.81 14.31
C LYS A 104 -8.67 -3.56 13.46
N LEU A 105 -8.65 -2.51 12.64
CA LEU A 105 -9.74 -2.18 11.73
C LEU A 105 -9.93 -3.25 10.66
N ALA A 106 -8.85 -3.73 10.03
CA ALA A 106 -8.91 -4.82 9.06
C ALA A 106 -9.48 -6.10 9.67
N LEU A 107 -9.03 -6.51 10.85
CA LEU A 107 -9.51 -7.74 11.50
C LEU A 107 -11.01 -7.68 11.83
N LEU A 108 -11.57 -6.50 12.04
CA LEU A 108 -12.98 -6.31 12.34
C LEU A 108 -13.85 -6.15 11.07
N ASN A 109 -13.30 -5.54 10.03
CA ASN A 109 -14.06 -5.07 8.87
C ASN A 109 -13.73 -5.77 7.55
N ASN A 110 -12.72 -6.66 7.52
CA ASN A 110 -12.33 -7.32 6.28
C ASN A 110 -13.40 -8.35 5.83
N PRO A 111 -13.98 -8.21 4.63
CA PRO A 111 -15.06 -9.07 4.17
C PRO A 111 -14.59 -10.51 3.90
N THR A 112 -13.36 -10.69 3.40
CA THR A 112 -12.78 -12.01 3.14
C THR A 112 -12.66 -12.82 4.43
N LEU A 113 -12.16 -12.19 5.50
CA LEU A 113 -12.08 -12.83 6.82
C LEU A 113 -13.47 -13.17 7.36
N GLN A 114 -14.47 -12.31 7.17
CA GLN A 114 -15.84 -12.58 7.59
C GLN A 114 -16.47 -13.77 6.84
N VAL A 115 -16.21 -13.90 5.53
CA VAL A 115 -16.64 -15.06 4.73
C VAL A 115 -15.98 -16.33 5.26
N GLU A 116 -14.66 -16.32 5.49
CA GLU A 116 -13.94 -17.48 6.04
C GLU A 116 -14.43 -17.88 7.43
N MET A 117 -14.67 -16.91 8.32
CA MET A 117 -15.25 -17.16 9.64
C MET A 117 -16.68 -17.73 9.55
N GLY A 118 -17.49 -17.26 8.59
CA GLY A 118 -18.83 -17.77 8.34
C GLY A 118 -18.84 -19.24 7.93
N HIS A 119 -17.89 -19.66 7.08
CA HIS A 119 -17.72 -21.06 6.70
C HIS A 119 -17.15 -21.91 7.86
N ALA A 120 -16.27 -21.36 8.69
CA ALA A 120 -15.70 -22.05 9.84
C ALA A 120 -16.65 -22.14 11.06
N GLY A 121 -17.71 -21.33 11.10
CA GLY A 121 -18.62 -21.15 12.25
C GLY A 121 -19.28 -22.42 12.80
N LEU A 122 -19.46 -23.45 11.97
CA LEU A 122 -20.04 -24.73 12.39
C LEU A 122 -18.99 -25.69 12.99
N ASP A 123 -17.71 -25.48 12.68
CA ASP A 123 -16.60 -26.34 13.11
C ASP A 123 -15.81 -25.75 14.30
N LEU A 124 -16.06 -24.50 14.69
CA LEU A 124 -15.32 -23.78 15.74
C LEU A 124 -15.63 -24.24 17.18
N THR A 125 -16.61 -25.12 17.39
CA THR A 125 -17.04 -25.59 18.71
C THR A 125 -15.86 -26.07 19.57
N ASP A 126 -15.77 -25.57 20.81
CA ASP A 126 -14.63 -25.76 21.73
C ASP A 126 -14.38 -27.20 22.20
N ALA A 127 -15.26 -28.13 21.82
CA ALA A 127 -15.12 -29.55 22.10
C ALA A 127 -14.08 -30.28 21.21
N SER A 128 -13.61 -29.65 20.12
CA SER A 128 -12.68 -30.30 19.18
C SER A 128 -11.23 -29.91 19.47
N PRO A 129 -10.27 -30.86 19.49
CA PRO A 129 -8.90 -30.66 19.98
C PRO A 129 -8.13 -29.58 19.21
N ALA A 130 -6.98 -29.18 19.75
CA ALA A 130 -6.00 -28.23 19.18
C ALA A 130 -5.57 -28.49 17.71
N HIS A 131 -6.04 -29.56 17.09
CA HIS A 131 -5.76 -30.00 15.72
C HIS A 131 -6.88 -29.65 14.72
N ASN A 132 -7.94 -28.96 15.13
CA ASN A 132 -9.03 -28.58 14.25
C ASN A 132 -8.50 -27.79 13.03
N PRO A 133 -8.68 -28.29 11.78
CA PRO A 133 -8.17 -27.63 10.59
C PRO A 133 -8.77 -26.23 10.40
N ALA A 134 -10.03 -26.01 10.75
CA ALA A 134 -10.69 -24.71 10.63
C ALA A 134 -10.08 -23.65 11.57
N LYS A 135 -9.78 -24.02 12.82
CA LYS A 135 -9.11 -23.12 13.78
C LYS A 135 -7.71 -22.71 13.32
N ARG A 136 -6.96 -23.64 12.71
CA ARG A 136 -5.61 -23.38 12.19
C ARG A 136 -5.63 -22.50 10.95
N GLN A 137 -6.54 -22.77 10.01
CA GLN A 137 -6.71 -21.95 8.83
C GLN A 137 -7.08 -20.51 9.21
N LEU A 138 -7.97 -20.32 10.19
CA LEU A 138 -8.32 -18.99 10.69
C LEU A 138 -7.11 -18.25 11.30
N GLN A 139 -6.31 -18.92 12.12
CA GLN A 139 -5.07 -18.33 12.68
C GLN A 139 -4.09 -17.91 11.58
N GLU A 140 -3.94 -18.74 10.56
CA GLU A 140 -3.10 -18.44 9.40
C GLU A 140 -3.63 -17.24 8.62
N THR A 141 -4.92 -17.20 8.27
CA THR A 141 -5.56 -16.07 7.60
C THR A 141 -5.39 -14.78 8.38
N VAL A 142 -5.64 -14.80 9.70
CA VAL A 142 -5.46 -13.62 10.56
C VAL A 142 -4.02 -13.12 10.53
N THR A 143 -3.04 -14.03 10.56
CA THR A 143 -1.61 -13.67 10.52
C THR A 143 -1.22 -13.09 9.17
N VAL A 144 -1.66 -13.72 8.07
CA VAL A 144 -1.44 -13.27 6.69
C VAL A 144 -2.06 -11.90 6.47
N LEU A 145 -3.33 -11.72 6.86
CA LEU A 145 -4.05 -10.45 6.72
C LEU A 145 -3.37 -9.34 7.53
N SER A 146 -2.94 -9.63 8.76
CA SER A 146 -2.21 -8.66 9.59
C SER A 146 -0.91 -8.22 8.91
N ALA A 147 -0.15 -9.15 8.36
CA ALA A 147 1.07 -8.84 7.60
C ALA A 147 0.78 -8.02 6.34
N GLN A 148 -0.26 -8.36 5.58
CA GLN A 148 -0.71 -7.61 4.39
C GLN A 148 -1.06 -6.17 4.73
N VAL A 149 -1.82 -5.96 5.80
CA VAL A 149 -2.26 -4.63 6.23
C VAL A 149 -1.08 -3.78 6.68
N LEU A 150 -0.17 -4.35 7.47
CA LEU A 150 1.05 -3.65 7.90
C LEU A 150 1.92 -3.27 6.70
N SER A 151 2.13 -4.21 5.76
CA SER A 151 2.92 -3.94 4.55
C SER A 151 2.26 -2.87 3.67
N ALA A 152 0.94 -2.91 3.50
CA ALA A 152 0.21 -1.89 2.75
C ALA A 152 0.28 -0.52 3.43
N TRP A 153 0.19 -0.47 4.77
CA TRP A 153 0.34 0.75 5.54
C TRP A 153 1.74 1.35 5.39
N VAL A 154 2.80 0.54 5.54
CA VAL A 154 4.20 0.97 5.35
C VAL A 154 4.40 1.52 3.93
N ASN A 155 3.90 0.83 2.90
CA ASN A 155 3.98 1.29 1.51
C ASN A 155 3.24 2.62 1.30
N ALA A 156 2.05 2.80 1.89
CA ALA A 156 1.26 4.01 1.75
C ALA A 156 1.91 5.22 2.45
N VAL A 157 2.44 5.03 3.66
CA VAL A 157 3.17 6.08 4.40
C VAL A 157 4.45 6.47 3.66
N ALA A 158 5.24 5.49 3.21
CA ALA A 158 6.46 5.74 2.44
C ALA A 158 6.16 6.52 1.14
N ALA A 159 5.14 6.11 0.38
CA ALA A 159 4.76 6.80 -0.85
C ALA A 159 4.30 8.25 -0.59
N GLN A 160 3.56 8.48 0.50
CA GLN A 160 3.15 9.83 0.90
C GLN A 160 4.36 10.71 1.27
N GLN A 161 5.32 10.16 2.00
CA GLN A 161 6.56 10.86 2.37
C GLN A 161 7.41 11.19 1.12
N THR A 162 7.49 10.28 0.15
CA THR A 162 8.15 10.54 -1.14
C THR A 162 7.49 11.68 -1.90
N VAL A 163 6.15 11.73 -1.96
CA VAL A 163 5.42 12.87 -2.57
C VAL A 163 5.82 14.20 -1.92
N GLN A 164 5.91 14.25 -0.59
CA GLN A 164 6.32 15.46 0.13
C GLN A 164 7.73 15.91 -0.28
N SER A 165 8.72 15.00 -0.29
CA SER A 165 10.09 15.33 -0.70
C SER A 165 10.20 15.81 -2.16
N LEU A 166 9.38 15.26 -3.06
CA LEU A 166 9.38 15.64 -4.49
C LEU A 166 8.61 16.94 -4.76
N GLN A 167 7.65 17.31 -3.92
CA GLN A 167 7.03 18.64 -3.95
C GLN A 167 8.07 19.72 -3.65
N GLU A 168 8.90 19.51 -2.61
CA GLU A 168 10.01 20.40 -2.28
C GLU A 168 11.04 20.49 -3.42
N ALA A 169 11.38 19.35 -4.03
CA ALA A 169 12.29 19.28 -5.17
C ALA A 169 11.77 20.08 -6.38
N LYS A 170 10.49 19.91 -6.71
CA LYS A 170 9.84 20.62 -7.82
C LYS A 170 9.80 22.12 -7.56
N ALA A 171 9.42 22.55 -6.35
CA ALA A 171 9.40 23.97 -5.99
C ALA A 171 10.79 24.61 -6.14
N THR A 172 11.83 23.88 -5.74
CA THR A 172 13.24 24.29 -5.90
C THR A 172 13.62 24.40 -7.38
N ALA A 173 13.24 23.43 -8.21
CA ALA A 173 13.48 23.46 -9.65
C ALA A 173 12.75 24.62 -10.35
N GLU A 174 11.51 24.93 -9.97
CA GLU A 174 10.73 26.05 -10.51
C GLU A 174 11.38 27.41 -10.17
N ALA A 175 11.85 27.58 -8.93
CA ALA A 175 12.58 28.77 -8.52
C ALA A 175 13.89 28.95 -9.31
N ALA A 176 14.63 27.85 -9.51
CA ALA A 176 15.83 27.83 -10.35
C ALA A 176 15.52 28.20 -11.81
N GLY A 177 14.40 27.69 -12.35
CA GLY A 177 13.87 28.00 -13.69
C GLY A 177 13.58 29.48 -13.89
N GLU A 178 12.87 30.08 -12.94
CA GLU A 178 12.52 31.51 -12.99
C GLU A 178 13.77 32.40 -12.88
N LEU A 179 14.73 32.03 -12.03
CA LEU A 179 16.00 32.73 -11.92
C LEU A 179 16.80 32.66 -13.24
N SER A 180 16.94 31.46 -13.81
CA SER A 180 17.62 31.25 -15.09
C SER A 180 16.96 32.09 -16.20
N ARG A 181 15.62 32.10 -16.27
CA ARG A 181 14.87 32.93 -17.21
C ARG A 181 15.19 34.42 -17.07
N ARG A 182 15.18 34.97 -15.85
CA ARG A 182 15.50 36.38 -15.59
C ARG A 182 16.95 36.71 -15.92
N MET A 183 17.88 35.82 -15.58
CA MET A 183 19.30 35.98 -15.90
C MET A 183 19.55 35.97 -17.41
N THR A 184 18.86 35.12 -18.17
CA THR A 184 18.94 35.12 -19.64
C THR A 184 18.35 36.40 -20.24
N GLN A 185 17.29 36.95 -19.66
CA GLN A 185 16.70 38.22 -20.13
C GLN A 185 17.66 39.41 -19.99
N VAL A 186 18.49 39.43 -18.94
CA VAL A 186 19.51 40.48 -18.73
C VAL A 186 20.86 40.13 -19.36
N GLY A 187 20.98 39.02 -20.08
CA GLY A 187 22.20 38.59 -20.78
C GLY A 187 23.24 37.88 -19.91
N ASN A 188 22.97 37.63 -18.63
CA ASN A 188 23.90 37.01 -17.68
C ASN A 188 23.90 35.47 -17.74
N ALA A 189 22.96 34.85 -18.46
CA ALA A 189 22.89 33.39 -18.64
C ALA A 189 22.60 33.02 -20.09
N SER A 190 23.15 31.89 -20.54
CA SER A 190 22.96 31.40 -21.91
C SER A 190 21.57 30.78 -22.13
N LYS A 191 21.07 30.81 -23.37
CA LYS A 191 19.84 30.08 -23.76
C LYS A 191 19.95 28.57 -23.50
N LEU A 192 21.16 28.01 -23.60
CA LEU A 192 21.42 26.61 -23.25
C LEU A 192 21.21 26.35 -21.75
N ALA A 193 21.71 27.23 -20.88
CA ALA A 193 21.50 27.12 -19.43
C ALA A 193 20.02 27.22 -19.08
N GLN A 194 19.29 28.14 -19.73
CA GLN A 194 17.83 28.23 -19.61
C GLN A 194 17.13 26.93 -20.04
N ALA A 195 17.50 26.37 -21.19
CA ALA A 195 16.91 25.13 -21.69
C ALA A 195 17.18 23.93 -20.77
N LYS A 196 18.40 23.81 -20.23
CA LYS A 196 18.74 22.77 -19.23
C LYS A 196 17.89 22.91 -17.97
N GLN A 197 17.70 24.14 -17.47
CA GLN A 197 16.87 24.35 -16.29
C GLN A 197 15.39 24.04 -16.56
N GLN A 198 14.88 24.40 -17.74
CA GLN A 198 13.52 24.05 -18.14
C GLN A 198 13.32 22.52 -18.22
N ALA A 199 14.31 21.78 -18.71
CA ALA A 199 14.28 20.31 -18.73
C ALA A 199 14.20 19.74 -17.31
N GLN A 200 14.96 20.29 -16.36
CA GLN A 200 14.91 19.86 -14.95
C GLN A 200 13.54 20.12 -14.30
N VAL A 201 12.91 21.27 -14.56
CA VAL A 201 11.55 21.56 -14.08
C VAL A 201 10.56 20.53 -14.62
N SER A 202 10.68 20.20 -15.91
CA SER A 202 9.83 19.19 -16.54
C SER A 202 10.02 17.82 -15.89
N GLU A 203 11.25 17.38 -15.67
CA GLU A 203 11.56 16.09 -15.03
C GLU A 203 11.00 16.02 -13.60
N ALA A 204 11.24 17.06 -12.78
CA ALA A 204 10.71 17.12 -11.42
C ALA A 204 9.17 17.07 -11.38
N SER A 205 8.49 17.67 -12.37
CA SER A 205 7.03 17.59 -12.49
C SER A 205 6.54 16.18 -12.83
N ILE A 206 7.26 15.45 -13.68
CA ILE A 206 6.96 14.05 -14.04
C ILE A 206 7.16 13.14 -12.83
N GLN A 207 8.28 13.32 -12.11
CA GLN A 207 8.58 12.54 -10.91
C GLN A 207 7.52 12.74 -9.83
N LEU A 208 7.10 13.99 -9.58
CA LEU A 208 6.02 14.29 -8.65
C LEU A 208 4.70 13.63 -9.08
N ALA A 209 4.33 13.73 -10.36
CA ALA A 209 3.11 13.11 -10.87
C ALA A 209 3.12 11.58 -10.69
N ARG A 210 4.25 10.92 -10.98
CA ARG A 210 4.42 9.47 -10.75
C ARG A 210 4.29 9.12 -9.27
N ALA A 211 4.92 9.88 -8.39
CA ALA A 211 4.85 9.65 -6.95
C ALA A 211 3.41 9.83 -6.42
N GLN A 212 2.67 10.84 -6.91
CA GLN A 212 1.27 11.04 -6.56
C GLN A 212 0.39 9.88 -6.99
N MET A 213 0.57 9.37 -8.21
CA MET A 213 -0.12 8.17 -8.68
C MET A 213 0.18 6.95 -7.81
N GLN A 214 1.44 6.76 -7.40
CA GLN A 214 1.86 5.66 -6.53
C GLN A 214 1.29 5.80 -5.11
N ALA A 215 1.29 7.01 -4.54
CA ALA A 215 0.69 7.27 -3.23
C ALA A 215 -0.82 7.02 -3.23
N PHE A 216 -1.51 7.45 -4.29
CA PHE A 216 -2.93 7.14 -4.47
C PHE A 216 -3.15 5.62 -4.56
N ALA A 217 -2.42 4.92 -5.42
CA ALA A 217 -2.55 3.47 -5.57
C ALA A 217 -2.24 2.71 -4.27
N ALA A 218 -1.23 3.12 -3.51
CA ALA A 218 -0.89 2.52 -2.23
C ALA A 218 -1.98 2.75 -1.16
N LYS A 219 -2.57 3.96 -1.12
CA LYS A 219 -3.70 4.25 -0.23
C LYS A 219 -4.94 3.43 -0.60
N GLU A 220 -5.25 3.30 -1.88
CA GLU A 220 -6.37 2.47 -2.36
C GLU A 220 -6.17 0.98 -2.03
N ALA A 221 -4.96 0.44 -2.20
CA ALA A 221 -4.65 -0.93 -1.80
C ALA A 221 -4.88 -1.15 -0.29
N LEU A 222 -4.53 -0.17 0.54
CA LEU A 222 -4.82 -0.21 1.97
C LEU A 222 -6.32 -0.13 2.26
N ILE A 223 -7.05 0.78 1.61
CA ILE A 223 -8.52 0.90 1.74
C ILE A 223 -9.22 -0.42 1.42
N GLN A 224 -8.79 -1.11 0.36
CA GLN A 224 -9.33 -2.41 -0.04
C GLN A 224 -9.08 -3.48 1.05
N LEU A 225 -7.88 -3.54 1.62
CA LEU A 225 -7.56 -4.48 2.70
C LEU A 225 -8.33 -4.19 4.00
N LEU A 226 -8.54 -2.90 4.30
CA LEU A 226 -9.35 -2.47 5.45
C LEU A 226 -10.86 -2.67 5.22
N GLY A 227 -11.27 -2.90 3.96
CA GLY A 227 -12.67 -3.01 3.58
C GLY A 227 -13.44 -1.70 3.78
N LEU A 228 -12.82 -0.53 3.64
CA LEU A 228 -13.48 0.75 3.87
C LEU A 228 -14.17 1.27 2.60
N TRP A 229 -15.25 2.02 2.76
CA TRP A 229 -15.98 2.65 1.65
C TRP A 229 -16.58 4.00 2.09
N GLY A 230 -17.03 4.79 1.11
CA GLY A 230 -17.75 6.04 1.36
C GLY A 230 -16.91 7.07 2.12
N LEU A 231 -17.45 7.60 3.24
CA LEU A 231 -16.77 8.62 4.05
C LEU A 231 -15.64 8.06 4.91
N ASP A 232 -15.58 6.74 5.12
CA ASP A 232 -14.55 6.10 5.95
C ASP A 232 -13.19 6.00 5.26
N THR A 233 -13.12 6.31 3.96
CA THR A 233 -11.86 6.35 3.19
C THR A 233 -11.08 7.66 3.37
N GLN A 234 -11.70 8.68 3.98
CA GLN A 234 -11.13 10.03 4.14
C GLN A 234 -10.19 10.16 5.35
N PHE A 235 -9.44 9.10 5.67
CA PHE A 235 -8.44 9.14 6.74
C PHE A 235 -7.12 9.75 6.28
N GLU A 236 -6.36 10.27 7.24
CA GLU A 236 -5.01 10.78 7.04
C GLU A 236 -3.96 9.74 7.44
N LEU A 237 -2.83 9.73 6.73
CA LEU A 237 -1.67 8.91 7.06
C LEU A 237 -0.63 9.77 7.78
N PRO A 238 0.22 9.17 8.64
CA PRO A 238 1.39 9.84 9.18
C PRO A 238 2.29 10.41 8.09
N THR A 239 2.99 11.50 8.39
CA THR A 239 3.89 12.18 7.45
C THR A 239 5.25 11.49 7.29
N ALA A 240 5.57 10.53 8.16
CA ALA A 240 6.84 9.81 8.12
C ALA A 240 6.70 8.38 8.65
N LEU A 241 7.57 7.50 8.17
CA LEU A 241 7.71 6.14 8.70
C LEU A 241 8.27 6.15 10.14
N PRO A 242 7.95 5.11 10.95
CA PRO A 242 8.52 4.95 12.28
C PRO A 242 10.05 4.84 12.23
N GLU A 243 10.74 5.44 13.21
CA GLU A 243 12.20 5.43 13.31
C GLU A 243 12.75 4.00 13.43
N LEU A 244 13.95 3.79 12.86
CA LEU A 244 14.61 2.50 12.91
C LEU A 244 14.99 2.11 14.35
N PRO A 245 14.95 0.81 14.70
CA PRO A 245 15.41 0.37 16.00
C PRO A 245 16.92 0.59 16.16
N GLU A 246 17.38 0.96 17.36
CA GLU A 246 18.80 1.21 17.64
C GLU A 246 19.71 0.02 17.33
N ARG A 247 19.17 -1.20 17.45
CA ARG A 247 19.88 -2.45 17.17
C ARG A 247 18.96 -3.43 16.46
N PRO A 248 19.50 -4.24 15.54
CA PRO A 248 18.75 -5.32 14.90
C PRO A 248 18.43 -6.42 15.93
N THR A 249 17.33 -7.13 15.71
CA THR A 249 16.98 -8.31 16.50
C THR A 249 17.80 -9.51 16.00
N GLU A 250 18.67 -10.05 16.86
CA GLU A 250 19.44 -11.26 16.57
C GLU A 250 18.59 -12.51 16.77
N LEU A 251 18.56 -13.39 15.77
CA LEU A 251 17.74 -14.61 15.74
C LEU A 251 18.61 -15.86 15.48
N PRO A 252 19.39 -16.33 16.47
CA PRO A 252 20.37 -17.39 16.25
C PRO A 252 19.74 -18.75 15.87
N ASN A 253 18.51 -19.02 16.33
CA ASN A 253 17.80 -20.29 16.08
C ASN A 253 16.71 -20.17 15.01
N MET A 254 16.77 -19.16 14.14
CA MET A 254 15.69 -18.85 13.19
C MET A 254 15.24 -20.04 12.34
N GLU A 255 16.16 -20.90 11.89
CA GLU A 255 15.79 -22.07 11.07
C GLU A 255 14.93 -23.04 11.88
N ALA A 256 15.30 -23.30 13.13
CA ALA A 256 14.55 -24.18 14.02
C ALA A 256 13.18 -23.57 14.37
N ASP A 257 13.14 -22.26 14.65
CA ASP A 257 11.91 -21.55 14.98
C ASP A 257 10.92 -21.59 13.80
N VAL A 258 11.40 -21.33 12.58
CA VAL A 258 10.57 -21.41 11.36
C VAL A 258 10.10 -22.83 11.08
N LEU A 259 10.96 -23.84 11.23
CA LEU A 259 10.57 -25.24 11.07
C LEU A 259 9.46 -25.63 12.07
N ASN A 260 9.58 -25.21 13.33
CA ASN A 260 8.61 -25.49 14.38
C ASN A 260 7.30 -24.73 14.19
N ALA A 261 7.35 -23.50 13.69
CA ALA A 261 6.17 -22.70 13.41
C ALA A 261 5.38 -23.21 12.19
N ARG A 262 6.02 -23.96 11.28
CA ARG A 262 5.41 -24.41 10.02
C ARG A 262 4.47 -25.60 10.22
N VAL A 263 3.20 -25.28 10.48
CA VAL A 263 2.12 -26.25 10.72
C VAL A 263 2.03 -27.34 9.65
N ALA A 264 2.13 -26.98 8.36
CA ALA A 264 2.05 -27.94 7.25
C ALA A 264 3.19 -28.97 7.29
N LEU A 265 4.42 -28.52 7.60
CA LEU A 265 5.58 -29.40 7.75
C LEU A 265 5.43 -30.32 8.95
N ASN A 266 4.95 -29.81 10.08
CA ASN A 266 4.69 -30.60 11.28
C ASN A 266 3.66 -31.71 11.01
N LEU A 267 2.61 -31.41 10.22
CA LEU A 267 1.61 -32.40 9.81
C LEU A 267 2.21 -33.49 8.92
N GLN A 268 2.96 -33.11 7.88
CA GLN A 268 3.63 -34.07 6.99
C GLN A 268 4.60 -34.95 7.78
N THR A 269 5.32 -34.36 8.74
CA THR A 269 6.24 -35.08 9.63
C THR A 269 5.49 -36.08 10.52
N ALA A 270 4.36 -35.69 11.09
CA ALA A 270 3.54 -36.58 11.91
C ALA A 270 2.95 -37.76 11.11
N GLN A 271 2.46 -37.50 9.89
CA GLN A 271 1.95 -38.53 8.98
C GLN A 271 3.05 -39.54 8.59
N TRP A 272 4.23 -39.04 8.23
CA TRP A 272 5.39 -39.86 7.95
C TRP A 272 5.82 -40.70 9.16
N GLN A 273 5.87 -40.10 10.36
CA GLN A 273 6.18 -40.81 11.61
C GLN A 273 5.16 -41.92 11.92
N GLN A 274 3.88 -41.68 11.66
CA GLN A 274 2.84 -42.68 11.86
C GLN A 274 3.03 -43.88 10.92
N LYS A 275 3.30 -43.65 9.63
CA LYS A 275 3.57 -44.72 8.66
C LYS A 275 4.82 -45.54 9.01
N ARG A 276 5.85 -44.90 9.59
CA ARG A 276 7.06 -45.59 10.07
C ARG A 276 6.84 -46.51 11.28
N ARG A 277 5.77 -46.31 12.05
CA ARG A 277 5.46 -47.18 13.20
C ARG A 277 4.91 -48.53 12.77
N THR A 278 4.48 -48.68 11.52
CA THR A 278 4.02 -49.95 10.96
C THR A 278 5.24 -50.85 10.71
N PRO A 279 5.41 -51.97 11.47
CA PRO A 279 6.68 -52.72 11.50
C PRO A 279 7.09 -53.35 10.17
N GLN A 280 6.15 -53.58 9.26
CA GLN A 280 6.43 -54.16 7.95
C GLN A 280 5.45 -53.62 6.89
N PRO A 281 5.94 -53.07 5.77
CA PRO A 281 5.08 -52.58 4.69
C PRO A 281 4.43 -53.76 3.98
N ALA A 282 3.10 -53.69 3.79
CA ALA A 282 2.29 -54.79 3.26
C ALA A 282 2.51 -55.07 1.77
N SER A 283 3.09 -54.14 1.01
CA SER A 283 3.33 -54.25 -0.43
C SER A 283 4.52 -53.40 -0.88
N ALA A 284 5.02 -53.65 -2.10
CA ALA A 284 6.01 -52.80 -2.75
C ALA A 284 5.50 -51.37 -2.95
N ASP A 285 4.20 -51.19 -3.24
CA ASP A 285 3.59 -49.86 -3.37
C ASP A 285 3.65 -49.08 -2.05
N ALA A 286 3.37 -49.74 -0.92
CA ALA A 286 3.46 -49.11 0.40
C ALA A 286 4.90 -48.66 0.76
N LEU A 287 5.92 -49.37 0.27
CA LEU A 287 7.32 -48.96 0.39
C LEU A 287 7.61 -47.69 -0.42
N TRP A 288 7.15 -47.65 -1.68
CA TRP A 288 7.33 -46.48 -2.55
C TRP A 288 6.59 -45.25 -2.01
N ASP A 289 5.36 -45.42 -1.51
CA ASP A 289 4.60 -44.35 -0.87
C ASP A 289 5.33 -43.79 0.36
N ALA A 290 5.85 -44.66 1.23
CA ALA A 290 6.59 -44.24 2.42
C ALA A 290 7.89 -43.49 2.07
N MET A 291 8.57 -43.90 0.99
CA MET A 291 9.73 -43.16 0.45
C MET A 291 9.32 -41.81 -0.14
N GLY A 292 8.18 -41.74 -0.82
CA GLY A 292 7.59 -40.50 -1.34
C GLY A 292 7.26 -39.51 -0.22
N ASP A 293 6.65 -39.97 0.86
CA ASP A 293 6.36 -39.14 2.04
C ASP A 293 7.63 -38.63 2.73
N ALA A 294 8.63 -39.49 2.87
CA ALA A 294 9.93 -39.08 3.44
C ALA A 294 10.60 -38.00 2.56
N ALA A 295 10.52 -38.16 1.24
CA ALA A 295 11.04 -37.19 0.30
C ALA A 295 10.26 -35.86 0.36
N SER A 296 8.93 -35.90 0.48
CA SER A 296 8.10 -34.68 0.55
C SER A 296 8.39 -33.87 1.82
N VAL A 297 8.53 -34.52 2.98
CA VAL A 297 8.96 -33.89 4.24
C VAL A 297 10.33 -33.25 4.08
N ARG A 298 11.30 -33.95 3.45
CA ARG A 298 12.64 -33.42 3.22
C ARG A 298 12.62 -32.19 2.31
N VAL A 299 11.86 -32.23 1.21
CA VAL A 299 11.71 -31.08 0.31
C VAL A 299 11.12 -29.89 1.06
N ALA A 300 10.05 -30.08 1.83
CA ALA A 300 9.40 -29.04 2.60
C ALA A 300 10.33 -28.44 3.69
N ALA A 301 11.14 -29.27 4.33
CA ALA A 301 12.13 -28.83 5.32
C ALA A 301 13.28 -28.03 4.68
N VAL A 302 13.83 -28.50 3.55
CA VAL A 302 14.88 -27.75 2.81
C VAL A 302 14.35 -26.39 2.37
N GLN A 303 13.13 -26.36 1.84
CA GLN A 303 12.47 -25.12 1.44
C GLN A 303 12.28 -24.17 2.62
N ALA A 304 11.74 -24.64 3.75
CA ALA A 304 11.54 -23.82 4.95
C ALA A 304 12.86 -23.20 5.48
N ARG A 305 13.95 -23.97 5.46
CA ARG A 305 15.28 -23.48 5.88
C ARG A 305 15.86 -22.47 4.90
N SER A 306 15.62 -22.65 3.60
CA SER A 306 16.01 -21.66 2.59
C SER A 306 15.26 -20.35 2.80
N GLU A 307 13.94 -20.41 2.97
CA GLU A 307 13.09 -19.24 3.24
C GLU A 307 13.53 -18.50 4.51
N ALA A 308 13.83 -19.23 5.60
CA ALA A 308 14.33 -18.63 6.83
C ALA A 308 15.64 -17.86 6.62
N ARG A 309 16.59 -18.45 5.90
CA ARG A 309 17.89 -17.81 5.60
C ARG A 309 17.73 -16.57 4.74
N GLU A 310 16.90 -16.64 3.71
CA GLU A 310 16.65 -15.52 2.82
C GLU A 310 15.93 -14.37 3.55
N ALA A 311 14.89 -14.67 4.33
CA ALA A 311 14.15 -13.66 5.09
C ALA A 311 15.05 -12.94 6.10
N TYR A 312 15.90 -13.67 6.82
CA TYR A 312 16.83 -13.06 7.78
C TYR A 312 17.92 -12.25 7.08
N TYR A 313 18.50 -12.77 6.00
CA TYR A 313 19.49 -12.04 5.22
C TYR A 313 18.90 -10.72 4.68
N ARG A 314 17.67 -10.75 4.17
CA ARG A 314 16.95 -9.56 3.70
C ARG A 314 16.69 -8.57 4.84
N TYR A 315 16.22 -9.04 5.99
CA TYR A 315 16.02 -8.21 7.19
C TYR A 315 17.31 -7.51 7.62
N ARG A 316 18.42 -8.26 7.75
CA ARG A 316 19.72 -7.70 8.17
C ARG A 316 20.26 -6.69 7.14
N SER A 317 20.23 -7.06 5.86
CA SER A 317 20.78 -6.22 4.78
C SER A 317 20.01 -4.91 4.62
N THR A 318 18.68 -4.96 4.70
CA THR A 318 17.83 -3.75 4.61
C THR A 318 17.98 -2.86 5.84
N TYR A 319 18.18 -3.45 7.03
CA TYR A 319 18.53 -2.69 8.23
C TYR A 319 19.85 -1.94 8.05
N ASP A 320 20.92 -2.63 7.64
CA ASP A 320 22.24 -2.02 7.45
C ASP A 320 22.19 -0.89 6.40
N LEU A 321 21.45 -1.11 5.30
CA LEU A 321 21.26 -0.09 4.27
C LEU A 321 20.53 1.15 4.81
N ALA A 322 19.40 0.96 5.50
CA ALA A 322 18.62 2.05 6.05
C ALA A 322 19.39 2.82 7.15
N GLN A 323 20.13 2.10 8.00
CA GLN A 323 21.00 2.69 9.01
C GLN A 323 22.11 3.53 8.37
N HIS A 324 22.76 3.04 7.31
CA HIS A 324 23.80 3.78 6.59
C HIS A 324 23.25 5.08 5.97
N TYR A 325 22.04 5.03 5.38
CA TYR A 325 21.37 6.25 4.89
C TYR A 325 21.12 7.27 6.01
N GLN A 326 20.63 6.81 7.17
CA GLN A 326 20.28 7.68 8.29
C GLN A 326 21.51 8.30 8.97
N ASN A 327 22.57 7.52 9.16
CA ASN A 327 23.72 7.92 9.98
C ASN A 327 24.85 8.57 9.18
N GLU A 328 25.00 8.22 7.90
CA GLU A 328 26.14 8.67 7.09
C GLU A 328 25.67 9.53 5.91
N VAL A 329 24.78 9.01 5.06
CA VAL A 329 24.46 9.65 3.79
C VAL A 329 23.66 10.93 3.96
N LEU A 330 22.54 10.90 4.71
CA LEU A 330 21.69 12.08 4.89
C LEU A 330 22.39 13.22 5.62
N PRO A 331 23.07 13.01 6.77
CA PRO A 331 23.81 14.07 7.43
C PRO A 331 24.91 14.68 6.54
N LEU A 332 25.61 13.86 5.75
CA LEU A 332 26.63 14.35 4.83
C LEU A 332 26.03 15.22 3.72
N GLN A 333 24.92 14.79 3.11
CA GLN A 333 24.25 15.59 2.08
C GLN A 333 23.68 16.90 2.63
N GLN A 334 23.19 16.90 3.88
CA GLN A 334 22.76 18.10 4.58
C GLN A 334 23.93 19.05 4.86
N PHE A 335 25.05 18.52 5.36
CA PHE A 335 26.25 19.31 5.58
C PHE A 335 26.76 19.97 4.29
N ILE A 336 26.79 19.24 3.17
CA ILE A 336 27.17 19.79 1.86
C ILE A 336 26.21 20.92 1.45
N GLN A 337 24.89 20.73 1.64
CA GLN A 337 23.89 21.75 1.34
C GLN A 337 24.11 23.03 2.18
N ASP A 338 24.33 22.88 3.49
CA ASP A 338 24.55 24.01 4.40
C ASP A 338 25.83 24.78 4.03
N GLU A 339 26.91 24.07 3.73
CA GLU A 339 28.18 24.66 3.30
C GLU A 339 28.05 25.37 1.94
N LEU A 340 27.31 24.81 0.98
CA LEU A 340 27.06 25.47 -0.31
C LEU A 340 26.22 26.74 -0.16
N VAL A 341 25.27 26.78 0.78
CA VAL A 341 24.52 28.00 1.09
C VAL A 341 25.45 29.08 1.65
N LEU A 342 26.36 28.73 2.56
CA LEU A 342 27.35 29.68 3.11
C LEU A 342 28.27 30.19 2.00
N ARG A 343 28.76 29.31 1.13
CA ARG A 343 29.61 29.68 -0.01
C ARG A 343 28.87 30.55 -1.02
N TYR A 344 27.57 30.29 -1.25
CA TYR A 344 26.76 31.12 -2.13
C TYR A 344 26.60 32.53 -1.55
N ASN A 345 26.29 32.65 -0.26
CA ASN A 345 26.21 33.94 0.43
C ASN A 345 27.54 34.71 0.39
N GLY A 346 28.66 33.98 0.43
CA GLY A 346 30.02 34.52 0.23
C GLY A 346 30.42 34.78 -1.22
N MET A 347 29.52 34.57 -2.20
CA MET A 347 29.78 34.65 -3.65
C MET A 347 30.89 33.72 -4.16
N LEU A 348 31.14 32.61 -3.47
CA LEU A 348 32.18 31.62 -3.80
C LEU A 348 31.66 30.49 -4.72
N VAL A 349 30.35 30.21 -4.67
CA VAL A 349 29.69 29.24 -5.55
C VAL A 349 28.47 29.86 -6.21
N SER A 350 28.06 29.28 -7.32
CA SER A 350 26.85 29.74 -8.02
C SER A 350 25.58 29.28 -7.30
N VAL A 351 24.52 30.08 -7.38
CA VAL A 351 23.18 29.68 -6.93
C VAL A 351 22.71 28.37 -7.58
N PHE A 352 23.09 28.14 -8.85
CA PHE A 352 22.72 26.93 -9.58
C PHE A 352 23.37 25.67 -9.02
N GLU A 353 24.56 25.78 -8.44
CA GLU A 353 25.23 24.68 -7.75
C GLU A 353 24.51 24.34 -6.43
N SER A 354 24.14 25.36 -5.64
CA SER A 354 23.30 25.17 -4.44
C SER A 354 21.93 24.56 -4.78
N LEU A 355 21.32 24.96 -5.90
CA LEU A 355 20.03 24.43 -6.35
C LEU A 355 20.16 22.98 -6.86
N ALA A 356 21.25 22.66 -7.57
CA ALA A 356 21.56 21.30 -7.99
C ALA A 356 21.79 20.39 -6.79
N GLN A 357 22.51 20.86 -5.76
CA GLN A 357 22.69 20.10 -4.52
C GLN A 357 21.36 19.87 -3.79
N SER A 358 20.48 20.86 -3.75
CA SER A 358 19.15 20.68 -3.14
C SER A 358 18.32 19.60 -3.84
N GLN A 359 18.47 19.43 -5.16
CA GLN A 359 17.84 18.33 -5.91
C GLN A 359 18.46 16.97 -5.52
N THR A 360 19.79 16.88 -5.46
CA THR A 360 20.50 15.69 -4.98
C THR A 360 20.07 15.30 -3.56
N LEU A 361 19.91 16.29 -2.68
CA LEU A 361 19.42 16.07 -1.31
C LEU A 361 17.98 15.55 -1.31
N SER A 362 17.07 16.13 -2.10
CA SER A 362 15.69 15.61 -2.23
C SER A 362 15.65 14.17 -2.75
N GLN A 363 16.47 13.84 -3.75
CA GLN A 363 16.57 12.48 -4.28
C GLN A 363 17.11 11.51 -3.22
N THR A 364 18.11 11.94 -2.44
CA THR A 364 18.66 11.16 -1.33
C THR A 364 17.61 10.91 -0.25
N LYS A 365 16.79 11.92 0.10
CA LYS A 365 15.67 11.77 1.03
C LYS A 365 14.66 10.73 0.55
N ALA A 366 14.33 10.73 -0.75
CA ALA A 366 13.45 9.72 -1.34
C ALA A 366 14.07 8.32 -1.24
N SER A 367 15.35 8.15 -1.60
CA SER A 367 16.05 6.86 -1.49
C SER A 367 16.18 6.37 -0.04
N ALA A 368 16.39 7.27 0.92
CA ALA A 368 16.39 6.92 2.35
C ALA A 368 15.01 6.47 2.83
N THR A 369 13.94 7.11 2.34
CA THR A 369 12.55 6.69 2.61
C THR A 369 12.28 5.29 2.05
N ASP A 370 12.76 5.00 0.85
CA ASP A 370 12.68 3.67 0.24
C ASP A 370 13.45 2.62 1.06
N ALA A 371 14.67 2.93 1.50
CA ALA A 371 15.46 2.02 2.33
C ALA A 371 14.77 1.71 3.68
N GLN A 372 14.21 2.73 4.34
CA GLN A 372 13.46 2.56 5.59
C GLN A 372 12.19 1.73 5.37
N ARG A 373 11.46 1.97 4.27
CA ARG A 373 10.30 1.15 3.86
C ARG A 373 10.71 -0.31 3.70
N ASP A 374 11.77 -0.57 2.95
CA ASP A 374 12.21 -1.92 2.63
C ASP A 374 12.63 -2.70 3.88
N PHE A 375 13.23 -2.03 4.87
CA PHE A 375 13.48 -2.59 6.19
C PHE A 375 12.19 -3.00 6.89
N TRP A 376 11.19 -2.11 6.97
CA TRP A 376 9.93 -2.42 7.64
C TRP A 376 9.16 -3.55 6.96
N LEU A 377 9.19 -3.62 5.62
CA LEU A 377 8.63 -4.74 4.87
C LEU A 377 9.35 -6.05 5.23
N ALA A 378 10.67 -6.07 5.22
CA ALA A 378 11.46 -7.24 5.59
C ALA A 378 11.21 -7.68 7.05
N HIS A 379 11.05 -6.72 7.96
CA HIS A 379 10.68 -6.98 9.35
C HIS A 379 9.31 -7.66 9.47
N ILE A 380 8.29 -7.16 8.75
CA ILE A 380 6.95 -7.74 8.72
C ILE A 380 6.99 -9.16 8.13
N GLY A 381 7.71 -9.35 7.02
CA GLY A 381 7.88 -10.65 6.38
C GLY A 381 8.54 -11.69 7.30
N LEU A 382 9.61 -11.30 8.00
CA LEU A 382 10.27 -12.15 8.98
C LEU A 382 9.35 -12.49 10.16
N ALA A 383 8.61 -11.50 10.69
CA ALA A 383 7.67 -11.72 11.77
C ALA A 383 6.50 -12.64 11.37
N ALA A 384 6.03 -12.58 10.12
CA ALA A 384 5.03 -13.50 9.59
C ALA A 384 5.59 -14.92 9.46
N LEU A 385 6.83 -15.06 8.98
CA LEU A 385 7.51 -16.36 8.83
C LEU A 385 7.71 -17.06 10.18
N LEU A 386 8.12 -16.32 11.22
CA LEU A 386 8.24 -16.85 12.59
C LEU A 386 6.89 -17.28 13.19
N ARG A 387 5.77 -16.80 12.66
CA ARG A 387 4.41 -17.23 13.03
C ARG A 387 3.88 -18.38 12.14
N GLY A 388 4.70 -18.92 11.24
CA GLY A 388 4.39 -20.09 10.42
C GLY A 388 3.86 -19.80 9.02
N VAL A 389 3.75 -18.53 8.62
CA VAL A 389 3.34 -18.12 7.26
C VAL A 389 4.47 -18.38 6.28
N SER A 390 4.20 -19.02 5.14
CA SER A 390 5.23 -19.26 4.12
C SER A 390 5.65 -17.98 3.40
N ALA A 391 6.93 -17.90 2.96
CA ALA A 391 7.44 -16.72 2.27
C ALA A 391 6.66 -16.39 0.99
N GLU A 392 6.15 -17.38 0.24
CA GLU A 392 5.30 -17.13 -0.94
C GLU A 392 3.95 -16.47 -0.60
N ARG A 393 3.34 -16.84 0.53
CA ARG A 393 2.10 -16.21 0.99
C ARG A 393 2.36 -14.86 1.64
N GLY A 394 3.53 -14.68 2.25
CA GLY A 394 4.04 -13.38 2.70
C GLY A 394 4.46 -12.47 1.55
N SER A 395 4.97 -13.00 0.44
CA SER A 395 5.35 -12.20 -0.73
C SER A 395 4.13 -11.76 -1.54
N LEU A 396 3.03 -12.53 -1.52
CA LEU A 396 1.71 -12.03 -1.94
C LEU A 396 1.25 -10.84 -1.07
N ALA A 397 1.77 -10.70 0.15
CA ALA A 397 1.57 -9.53 1.01
C ALA A 397 2.51 -8.34 0.70
N GLU A 398 3.67 -8.60 0.09
CA GLU A 398 4.62 -7.58 -0.39
C GLU A 398 4.42 -7.21 -1.88
N GLY A 399 3.65 -8.03 -2.60
CA GLY A 399 3.69 -8.23 -4.06
C GLY A 399 3.20 -7.08 -4.94
N ASN A 400 2.79 -5.94 -4.39
CA ASN A 400 2.49 -4.76 -5.20
C ASN A 400 3.74 -3.88 -5.46
N SER A 401 4.92 -4.27 -4.95
CA SER A 401 6.18 -3.53 -5.11
C SER A 401 7.18 -4.16 -6.07
N ALA A 402 7.16 -5.48 -6.28
CA ALA A 402 8.11 -6.19 -7.15
C ALA A 402 8.00 -5.80 -8.64
N ASN A 403 6.83 -5.30 -9.07
CA ASN A 403 6.65 -4.79 -10.43
C ASN A 403 7.29 -3.40 -10.65
N ARG A 404 7.90 -2.79 -9.61
CA ARG A 404 8.61 -1.49 -9.71
C ARG A 404 10.12 -1.62 -9.88
N THR A 405 10.75 -2.70 -9.42
CA THR A 405 12.22 -2.84 -9.50
C THR A 405 12.71 -3.17 -10.92
N THR A 406 11.88 -3.82 -11.74
CA THR A 406 12.21 -4.10 -13.16
C THR A 406 12.09 -2.90 -14.10
N THR A 407 11.55 -1.76 -13.64
CA THR A 407 11.45 -0.53 -14.45
C THR A 407 12.44 0.57 -14.06
N ALA A 408 13.21 0.41 -12.98
CA ALA A 408 14.17 1.42 -12.51
C ALA A 408 15.63 1.22 -12.99
N SER A 409 15.95 0.11 -13.68
CA SER A 409 17.31 -0.15 -14.21
C SER A 409 17.57 0.41 -15.62
N GLY A 410 16.72 1.29 -16.13
CA GLY A 410 16.77 1.81 -17.50
C GLY A 410 17.06 3.31 -17.61
N SER A 411 18.02 3.85 -16.86
CA SER A 411 18.54 5.21 -17.11
C SER A 411 19.96 5.37 -16.56
N GLY A 412 20.89 4.59 -17.12
CA GLY A 412 22.32 4.90 -17.07
C GLY A 412 22.72 5.32 -18.48
N GLY A 413 22.85 6.63 -18.70
CA GLY A 413 23.31 7.18 -19.98
C GLY A 413 24.79 6.90 -20.23
N HIS A 414 25.10 6.60 -21.49
CA HIS A 414 26.36 6.96 -22.14
C HIS A 414 26.10 8.13 -23.08
#